data_AF-A0A3L7SDL9-F1
#
_entry.id   AF-A0A3L7SDL9-F1
#
_cell.length_a   1.000
_cell.length_b   1.000
_cell.length_c   1.000
_cell.angle_alpha   90.00
_cell.angle_beta   90.00
_cell.angle_gamma   90.00
#
_symmetry.space_group_name_H-M   'P 1'
#
loop_
_entity.id
_entity.type
_entity.pdbx_description
1 polymer ?
#
loop_
_entity_poly.entity_id
_entity_poly.type
_entity_poly.pdbx_seq_one_letter_code
_entity_poly.pdbx_strand_id
1 'polypeptide(L)'
;MDAFALFNSLEAIFWMSLGGLVLWKSRGNPRHGTLGLIAAGWFVLFGASDVWEVFTGAWWRPWPLLAIKATCVISLIFCAVIYRNTLREDSMRLDLRKDVSSRCRSLPLSAVD
;
A
#
# COMPACT_ATOMS: atom_id res chain seq x y z
N MET A 1 -23.01 -15.49 19.23
CA MET A 1 -22.48 -14.74 18.06
C MET A 1 -22.39 -15.70 16.91
N ASP A 2 -22.99 -15.37 15.78
CA ASP A 2 -22.90 -16.21 14.59
C ASP A 2 -21.46 -16.23 14.09
N ALA A 3 -20.95 -17.42 13.72
CA ALA A 3 -19.57 -17.59 13.27
C ALA A 3 -19.21 -16.64 12.10
N PHE A 4 -20.20 -16.34 11.26
CA PHE A 4 -20.12 -15.39 10.17
C PHE A 4 -19.85 -13.95 10.64
N ALA A 5 -20.57 -13.48 11.67
CA ALA A 5 -20.38 -12.15 12.23
C ALA A 5 -19.01 -12.01 12.91
N LEU A 6 -18.55 -13.07 13.60
CA LEU A 6 -17.24 -13.08 14.24
C LEU A 6 -16.11 -13.01 13.20
N PHE A 7 -16.20 -13.82 12.14
CA PHE A 7 -15.21 -13.82 11.05
C PHE A 7 -15.11 -12.46 10.37
N ASN A 8 -16.24 -11.89 9.93
CA ASN A 8 -16.28 -10.58 9.29
C ASN A 8 -15.79 -9.45 10.23
N SER A 9 -16.07 -9.54 11.53
CA SER A 9 -15.56 -8.57 12.52
C SER A 9 -14.04 -8.64 12.66
N LEU A 10 -13.46 -9.85 12.65
CA LEU A 10 -12.02 -10.03 12.69
C LEU A 10 -11.36 -9.54 11.40
N GLU A 11 -11.96 -9.79 10.24
CA GLU A 11 -11.49 -9.24 8.96
C GLU A 11 -11.51 -7.71 8.97
N ALA A 12 -12.62 -7.09 9.40
CA ALA A 12 -12.71 -5.64 9.51
C ALA A 12 -11.59 -5.02 10.37
N ILE A 13 -11.33 -5.61 11.54
CA ILE A 13 -10.25 -5.18 12.45
C ILE A 13 -8.89 -5.35 11.76
N PHE A 14 -8.68 -6.46 11.07
CA PHE A 14 -7.44 -6.75 10.36
C PHE A 14 -7.17 -5.71 9.27
N TRP A 15 -8.16 -5.40 8.42
CA TRP A 15 -8.00 -4.43 7.33
C TRP A 15 -7.82 -3.00 7.84
N MET A 16 -8.57 -2.60 8.88
CA MET A 16 -8.35 -1.30 9.52
C MET A 16 -6.95 -1.18 10.13
N SER A 17 -6.45 -2.24 10.78
CA SER A 17 -5.09 -2.27 11.34
C SER A 17 -4.02 -2.16 10.25
N LEU A 18 -4.20 -2.83 9.11
CA LEU A 18 -3.32 -2.69 7.95
C LEU A 18 -3.33 -1.29 7.37
N GLY A 19 -4.50 -0.66 7.23
CA GLY A 19 -4.62 0.73 6.79
C GLY A 19 -3.86 1.68 7.70
N GLY A 20 -3.99 1.51 9.03
CA GLY A 20 -3.23 2.26 10.02
C GLY A 20 -1.72 2.06 9.93
N LEU A 21 -1.27 0.82 9.74
CA LEU A 21 0.16 0.50 9.57
C LEU A 21 0.75 1.12 8.30
N VAL A 22 0.02 1.05 7.18
CA VAL A 22 0.45 1.66 5.90
C VAL A 22 0.54 3.17 6.04
N LEU A 23 -0.46 3.80 6.67
CA LEU A 23 -0.46 5.24 6.92
C LEU A 23 0.71 5.64 7.83
N TRP A 24 0.96 4.89 8.90
CA TRP A 24 2.09 5.18 9.78
C TRP A 24 3.42 5.05 9.03
N LYS A 25 3.61 3.98 8.24
CA LYS A 25 4.83 3.77 7.47
C LYS A 25 5.03 4.83 6.37
N SER A 26 3.95 5.39 5.82
CA SER A 26 4.03 6.43 4.78
C SER A 26 4.30 7.84 5.32
N ARG A 27 4.12 8.10 6.63
CA ARG A 27 4.29 9.44 7.26
C ARG A 27 5.68 10.06 7.19
N GLY A 28 6.71 9.31 6.77
CA GLY A 28 8.09 9.81 6.65
C GLY A 28 8.64 9.86 5.22
N ASN A 29 7.86 9.46 4.21
CA ASN A 29 8.37 9.34 2.84
C ASN A 29 7.54 10.19 1.87
N PRO A 30 8.00 11.40 1.48
CA PRO A 30 7.24 12.29 0.60
C PRO A 30 6.98 11.68 -0.79
N ARG A 31 7.80 10.70 -1.20
CA ARG A 31 7.67 10.01 -2.48
C ARG A 31 6.58 8.94 -2.49
N HIS A 32 6.31 8.36 -1.32
CA HIS A 32 5.31 7.29 -1.14
C HIS A 32 4.11 7.71 -0.28
N GLY A 33 4.09 8.95 0.21
CA GLY A 33 3.07 9.47 1.12
C GLY A 33 1.67 9.43 0.52
N THR A 34 1.51 9.93 -0.71
CA THR A 34 0.21 9.94 -1.41
C THR A 34 -0.28 8.53 -1.72
N LEU A 35 0.61 7.64 -2.19
CA LEU A 35 0.27 6.25 -2.46
C LEU A 35 -0.13 5.49 -1.19
N GLY A 36 0.59 5.73 -0.09
CA GLY A 36 0.26 5.18 1.22
C GLY A 36 -1.07 5.68 1.77
N LEU A 37 -1.40 6.96 1.57
CA LEU A 37 -2.69 7.53 1.95
C LEU A 37 -3.85 6.91 1.15
N ILE A 38 -3.67 6.76 -0.17
CA ILE A 38 -4.66 6.11 -1.06
C ILE A 38 -4.85 4.65 -0.65
N ALA A 39 -3.76 3.90 -0.44
CA ALA A 39 -3.82 2.51 -0.01
C ALA A 39 -4.49 2.37 1.37
N ALA A 40 -4.17 3.24 2.34
CA ALA A 40 -4.83 3.28 3.64
C ALA A 40 -6.34 3.53 3.51
N GLY A 41 -6.75 4.45 2.64
CA GLY A 41 -8.16 4.70 2.33
C GLY A 41 -8.88 3.45 1.81
N TRP A 42 -8.26 2.73 0.86
CA TRP A 42 -8.80 1.47 0.34
C TRP A 42 -8.90 0.36 1.39
N PHE A 43 -7.92 0.24 2.30
CA PHE A 43 -7.98 -0.71 3.42
C PHE A 43 -9.14 -0.41 4.38
N VAL A 44 -9.37 0.86 4.70
CA VAL A 44 -10.49 1.27 5.56
C VAL A 44 -11.83 1.02 4.86
N LEU A 45 -11.94 1.33 3.56
CA LEU A 45 -13.15 1.05 2.78
C LEU A 45 -13.45 -0.45 2.70
N PHE A 46 -12.42 -1.29 2.57
CA PHE A 46 -12.58 -2.74 2.60
C PHE A 46 -13.09 -3.22 3.97
N GLY A 47 -12.46 -2.80 5.06
CA GLY A 47 -12.92 -3.16 6.41
C GLY A 47 -14.33 -2.64 6.73
N ALA A 48 -14.71 -1.47 6.22
CA ALA A 48 -16.07 -0.96 6.33
C ALA A 48 -17.09 -1.82 5.57
N SER A 49 -16.69 -2.41 4.43
CA SER A 49 -17.53 -3.36 3.69
C SER A 49 -17.76 -4.66 4.46
N ASP A 50 -16.79 -5.12 5.25
CA ASP A 50 -16.93 -6.30 6.12
C ASP A 50 -17.84 -6.02 7.32
N VAL A 51 -17.79 -4.80 7.89
CA VAL A 51 -18.75 -4.37 8.93
C VAL A 51 -20.16 -4.33 8.38
N TRP A 52 -20.35 -3.84 7.15
CA TRP A 52 -21.65 -3.83 6.49
C TRP A 52 -22.21 -5.26 6.35
N GLU A 53 -21.33 -6.24 6.07
CA GLU A 53 -21.69 -7.64 5.95
C GLU A 53 -22.22 -8.26 7.25
N VAL A 54 -21.70 -7.82 8.41
CA VAL A 54 -22.23 -8.20 9.73
C VAL A 54 -23.69 -7.75 9.90
N PHE A 55 -24.06 -6.58 9.37
CA PHE A 55 -25.41 -6.04 9.47
C PHE A 55 -26.39 -6.63 8.45
N THR A 56 -25.92 -7.01 7.26
CA THR A 56 -26.79 -7.57 6.20
C THR A 56 -26.94 -9.09 6.27
N GLY A 57 -26.03 -9.79 6.93
CA GLY A 57 -26.08 -11.25 7.09
C GLY A 57 -25.88 -12.04 5.77
N ALA A 58 -25.46 -11.35 4.69
CA ALA A 58 -25.26 -11.96 3.38
C ALA A 58 -24.06 -11.33 2.66
N TRP A 59 -23.12 -12.17 2.23
CA TRP A 59 -21.91 -11.77 1.50
C TRP A 59 -22.15 -11.47 0.01
N TRP A 60 -23.23 -12.02 -0.58
CA TRP A 60 -23.61 -11.83 -2.00
C TRP A 60 -24.78 -10.88 -2.22
N ARG A 61 -25.47 -10.44 -1.16
CA ARG A 61 -26.66 -9.58 -1.27
C ARG A 61 -26.51 -8.34 -0.39
N PRO A 62 -26.47 -7.14 -0.99
CA PRO A 62 -26.54 -6.83 -2.43
C PRO A 62 -25.22 -7.05 -3.21
N TRP A 63 -25.30 -7.53 -4.47
CA TRP A 63 -24.19 -7.66 -5.45
C TRP A 63 -23.13 -6.53 -5.48
N PRO A 64 -23.50 -5.23 -5.28
CA PRO A 64 -22.51 -4.16 -5.14
C PRO A 64 -21.44 -4.37 -4.06
N LEU A 65 -21.70 -5.12 -2.98
CA LEU A 65 -20.66 -5.42 -1.98
C LEU A 65 -19.49 -6.21 -2.59
N LEU A 66 -19.80 -7.20 -3.42
CA LEU A 66 -18.79 -8.00 -4.10
C LEU A 66 -17.99 -7.15 -5.11
N ALA A 67 -18.66 -6.23 -5.81
CA ALA A 67 -18.01 -5.28 -6.70
C ALA A 67 -17.08 -4.30 -5.95
N ILE A 68 -17.51 -3.79 -4.78
CA ILE A 68 -16.69 -2.93 -3.92
C ILE A 68 -15.47 -3.70 -3.42
N LYS A 69 -15.65 -4.92 -2.90
CA LYS A 69 -14.54 -5.78 -2.46
C LYS A 69 -13.56 -6.05 -3.59
N ALA A 70 -14.04 -6.44 -4.77
CA ALA A 70 -13.19 -6.68 -5.94
C ALA A 70 -12.42 -5.42 -6.36
N THR A 71 -13.10 -4.26 -6.39
CA THR A 71 -12.47 -2.97 -6.73
C THR A 71 -11.39 -2.60 -5.72
N CYS A 72 -11.67 -2.75 -4.42
CA CYS A 72 -10.70 -2.50 -3.36
C CYS A 72 -9.46 -3.40 -3.51
N VAL A 73 -9.65 -4.71 -3.74
CA VAL A 73 -8.51 -5.63 -3.93
C VAL A 73 -7.70 -5.25 -5.16
N ILE A 74 -8.34 -4.92 -6.28
CA ILE A 74 -7.65 -4.49 -7.50
C ILE A 74 -6.85 -3.20 -7.25
N SER A 75 -7.45 -2.21 -6.58
CA SER A 75 -6.77 -0.96 -6.23
C SER A 75 -5.60 -1.17 -5.29
N LEU A 76 -5.71 -2.07 -4.30
CA LEU A 76 -4.63 -2.43 -3.38
C LEU A 76 -3.49 -3.15 -4.11
N ILE A 77 -3.80 -4.10 -5.01
CA ILE A 77 -2.80 -4.76 -5.86
C ILE A 77 -2.08 -3.74 -6.73
N PHE A 78 -2.83 -2.82 -7.36
CA PHE A 78 -2.26 -1.77 -8.19
C PHE A 78 -1.33 -0.85 -7.38
N CYS A 79 -1.74 -0.44 -6.18
CA CYS A 79 -0.88 0.32 -5.26
C CYS A 79 0.38 -0.47 -4.89
N ALA A 80 0.26 -1.77 -4.61
CA ALA A 80 1.40 -2.62 -4.28
C ALA A 80 2.38 -2.79 -5.46
N VAL A 81 1.87 -2.91 -6.69
CA VAL A 81 2.69 -2.98 -7.90
C VAL A 81 3.43 -1.66 -8.13
N ILE A 82 2.74 -0.53 -8.04
CA ILE A 82 3.37 0.79 -8.15
C ILE A 82 4.45 0.96 -7.09
N TYR A 83 4.14 0.64 -5.83
CA TYR A 83 5.09 0.74 -4.73
C TYR A 83 6.35 -0.10 -4.98
N ARG A 84 6.21 -1.35 -5.45
CA ARG A 84 7.35 -2.21 -5.78
C ARG A 84 8.18 -1.65 -6.93
N ASN A 85 7.55 -1.07 -7.95
CA ASN A 85 8.26 -0.47 -9.06
C ASN A 85 9.05 0.78 -8.62
N THR A 86 8.45 1.64 -7.78
CA THR A 86 9.15 2.81 -7.25
C THR A 86 10.32 2.42 -6.35
N LEU A 87 10.19 1.37 -5.53
CA LEU A 87 11.31 0.84 -4.73
C LEU A 87 12.46 0.30 -5.61
N ARG A 88 12.14 -0.33 -6.74
CA ARG A 88 13.15 -0.79 -7.71
C ARG A 88 13.89 0.39 -8.34
N GLU A 89 13.16 1.43 -8.74
CA GLU A 89 13.75 2.65 -9.30
C GLU A 89 14.66 3.36 -8.30
N ASP A 90 14.24 3.47 -7.04
CA ASP A 90 15.05 4.09 -5.98
C ASP A 90 16.34 3.31 -5.71
N SER A 91 16.28 1.98 -5.72
CA SER A 91 17.47 1.13 -5.57
C SER A 91 18.47 1.36 -6.71
N MET A 92 17.99 1.37 -7.96
CA MET A 92 18.82 1.63 -9.14
C MET A 92 19.45 3.03 -9.12
N ARG A 93 18.70 4.06 -8.70
CA ARG A 93 19.22 5.43 -8.55
C ARG A 93 20.31 5.52 -7.49
N LEU A 94 20.19 4.79 -6.39
CA LEU A 94 21.20 4.75 -5.34
C LEU A 94 22.50 4.10 -5.83
N ASP A 95 22.41 3.02 -6.60
CA ASP A 95 23.58 2.35 -7.18
C ASP A 95 24.28 3.25 -8.21
N LEU A 96 23.50 3.93 -9.08
CA LEU A 96 24.04 4.90 -10.03
C LEU A 96 24.75 6.07 -9.31
N ARG A 97 24.16 6.57 -8.22
CA ARG A 97 24.75 7.66 -7.42
C ARG A 97 26.06 7.23 -6.76
N LYS A 98 26.15 5.99 -6.27
CA LYS A 98 27.37 5.43 -5.71
C LYS A 98 28.47 5.31 -6.77
N ASP A 99 28.15 4.81 -7.95
CA ASP A 99 29.10 4.64 -9.06
C ASP A 99 29.68 5.98 -9.54
N VAL A 100 28.82 6.97 -9.78
CA VAL A 100 29.26 8.34 -10.13
C VAL A 100 30.13 8.92 -9.03
N SER A 101 29.74 8.76 -7.75
CA SER A 101 30.54 9.28 -6.63
C SER A 101 31.91 8.60 -6.51
N SER A 102 32.03 7.29 -6.76
CA SER A 102 33.31 6.61 -6.81
C SER A 102 34.18 7.10 -7.97
N ARG A 103 33.58 7.29 -9.15
CA ARG A 103 34.29 7.73 -10.35
C ARG A 103 34.84 9.16 -10.19
N CYS A 104 34.06 10.08 -9.60
CA CYS A 104 34.53 11.43 -9.28
C CYS A 104 35.68 11.43 -8.26
N ARG A 105 35.70 10.49 -7.32
CA ARG A 105 36.77 10.37 -6.30
C ARG A 105 38.06 9.78 -6.86
N SER A 106 37.96 8.94 -7.90
CA SER A 106 39.11 8.32 -8.57
C SER A 106 39.73 9.17 -9.69
N LEU A 107 39.12 10.30 -10.06
CA LEU A 107 39.69 11.19 -11.07
C LEU A 107 40.98 11.82 -10.52
N PRO A 108 42.13 11.66 -11.20
CA PRO A 108 43.37 12.30 -10.78
C PRO A 108 43.23 13.83 -10.87
N LEU A 109 43.73 14.54 -9.86
CA LEU A 109 43.68 16.02 -9.80
C LEU A 109 44.30 16.70 -11.03
N SER A 110 45.13 15.99 -11.82
CA SER A 110 45.74 16.49 -13.05
C SER A 110 44.80 16.55 -14.27
N ALA A 111 43.52 16.18 -14.13
CA ALA A 111 42.52 16.19 -15.20
C ALA A 111 41.47 17.31 -15.03
N VAL A 112 41.63 18.19 -14.03
CA VAL A 112 40.72 19.31 -13.74
C VAL A 112 41.30 20.67 -14.19
N ASP A 113 42.52 20.67 -14.74
CA ASP A 113 43.15 21.82 -15.40
C ASP A 113 42.91 21.79 -16.92
#